data_AF-A0A7W8HCT5-F1
#
_entry.id   AF-A0A7W8HCT5-F1
#
_cell.length_a   1.000
_cell.length_b   1.000
_cell.length_c   1.000
_cell.angle_alpha   90.00
_cell.angle_beta   90.00
_cell.angle_gamma   90.00
#
_symmetry.space_group_name_H-M   'P 1'
#
loop_
_entity.id
_entity.type
_entity.pdbx_description
1 polymer ?
#
loop_
_entity_poly.entity_id
_entity_poly.type
_entity_poly.pdbx_seq_one_letter_code
_entity_poly.pdbx_strand_id
1 'polypeptide(L)'
;MGENDFFDGLDRIFSSYGEFMEEHTFIGLGLHLAGLMGLAKISDWLSGDHERDIPSDWDFELDEARRRQQQDLCDLQEQLEDRRTRNSQDSRTGDEFLRQAGDILDSLKQKPRLHLMDKQFLHDLEGLETIYHDLEKYSAASSRTPSQGQQTAAASLYRQADAVLTEYLEWEERWLNARQQWIDQWSRTKALLENSRTVQISLNTTEGEETVEIDCIFWSRGALEQAEQSLPPLEQPEDTAMDTFAALSGQAQSLSRRVQEIVRQAGESFLSSQARIQMSAAVLELMESRGWCLEREEDYAFEQDDERETLHLRLISPVGDQLEFQFKPDDTLMMRPEFQGVHNRSVIEQLTRIIGQALQSQGILVRDVTII
;
A
#
# COMPACT_ATOMS: atom_id res chain seq x y z
N MET A 1 -49.54 -46.82 -4.63
CA MET A 1 -48.15 -46.65 -5.07
C MET A 1 -47.43 -46.15 -3.84
N GLY A 2 -46.65 -47.04 -3.24
CA GLY A 2 -46.21 -46.91 -1.84
C GLY A 2 -44.88 -46.19 -1.75
N GLU A 3 -44.59 -45.59 -0.59
CA GLU A 3 -43.34 -44.88 -0.26
C GLU A 3 -42.07 -45.68 -0.63
N ASN A 4 -42.14 -47.01 -0.71
CA ASN A 4 -41.01 -47.86 -1.11
C ASN A 4 -40.58 -47.69 -2.59
N ASP A 5 -41.46 -47.28 -3.50
CA ASP A 5 -41.11 -47.11 -4.92
C ASP A 5 -40.28 -45.83 -5.17
N PHE A 6 -40.32 -44.85 -4.25
CA PHE A 6 -39.54 -43.62 -4.32
C PHE A 6 -38.10 -43.82 -3.83
N PHE A 7 -37.91 -44.61 -2.76
CA PHE A 7 -36.58 -44.88 -2.20
C PHE A 7 -35.77 -45.88 -3.05
N ASP A 8 -36.41 -46.88 -3.67
CA ASP A 8 -35.74 -47.80 -4.61
C ASP A 8 -35.27 -47.10 -5.90
N GLY A 9 -35.91 -45.98 -6.27
CA GLY A 9 -35.46 -45.11 -7.36
C GLY A 9 -34.20 -44.31 -7.01
N LEU A 10 -34.08 -43.87 -5.76
CA LEU A 10 -32.93 -43.10 -5.26
C LEU A 10 -31.66 -43.97 -5.15
N ASP A 11 -31.76 -45.21 -4.67
CA ASP A 11 -30.60 -46.11 -4.53
C ASP A 11 -29.98 -46.52 -5.89
N ARG A 12 -30.78 -46.56 -6.96
CA ARG A 12 -30.27 -46.78 -8.33
C ARG A 12 -29.54 -45.55 -8.89
N ILE A 13 -29.96 -44.34 -8.52
CA ILE A 13 -29.28 -43.09 -8.88
C ILE A 13 -27.96 -42.97 -8.10
N PHE A 14 -27.93 -43.34 -6.82
CA PHE A 14 -26.71 -43.33 -6.02
C PHE A 14 -25.66 -44.36 -6.49
N SER A 15 -26.09 -45.49 -7.07
CA SER A 15 -25.18 -46.48 -7.64
C SER A 15 -24.55 -46.04 -8.97
N SER A 16 -25.23 -45.23 -9.79
CA SER A 16 -24.64 -44.64 -11.01
C SER A 16 -23.76 -43.43 -10.72
N TYR A 17 -23.97 -42.74 -9.59
CA TYR A 17 -23.12 -41.63 -9.14
C TYR A 17 -21.71 -42.09 -8.73
N GLY A 18 -21.51 -43.35 -8.33
CA GLY A 18 -20.20 -43.90 -7.98
C GLY A 18 -19.20 -43.94 -9.15
N GLU A 19 -19.68 -44.09 -10.39
CA GLU A 19 -18.83 -44.09 -11.60
C GLU A 19 -18.59 -42.66 -12.16
N PHE A 20 -19.46 -41.69 -11.82
CA PHE A 20 -19.30 -40.27 -12.22
C PHE A 20 -18.31 -39.50 -11.31
N MET A 21 -17.99 -40.06 -10.14
CA MET A 21 -17.14 -39.44 -9.11
C MET A 21 -15.63 -39.45 -9.43
N GLU A 22 -15.18 -40.24 -10.41
CA GLU A 22 -13.75 -40.28 -10.80
C GLU A 22 -13.33 -39.10 -11.71
N GLU A 23 -14.26 -38.43 -12.41
CA GLU A 23 -13.93 -37.29 -13.30
C GLU A 23 -14.04 -35.90 -12.62
N HIS A 24 -14.78 -35.76 -11.51
CA HIS A 24 -15.14 -34.43 -10.97
C HIS A 24 -14.60 -34.10 -9.57
N THR A 25 -13.86 -35.00 -8.92
CA THR A 25 -13.25 -34.76 -7.59
C THR A 25 -12.07 -33.76 -7.63
N PHE A 26 -11.58 -33.38 -8.82
CA PHE A 26 -10.39 -32.55 -8.97
C PHE A 26 -10.66 -31.03 -8.96
N ILE A 27 -11.92 -30.58 -9.16
CA ILE A 27 -12.26 -29.16 -9.33
C ILE A 27 -12.14 -28.38 -8.02
N GLY A 28 -12.64 -28.89 -6.89
CA GLY A 28 -12.58 -28.18 -5.60
C GLY A 28 -11.21 -28.20 -4.92
N LEU A 29 -10.37 -29.20 -5.18
CA LEU A 29 -8.95 -29.18 -4.79
C LEU A 29 -8.17 -28.09 -5.53
N GLY A 30 -8.55 -27.80 -6.78
CA GLY A 30 -7.98 -26.75 -7.62
C GLY A 30 -8.10 -25.35 -7.02
N LEU A 31 -9.25 -25.01 -6.40
CA LEU A 31 -9.47 -23.69 -5.80
C LEU A 31 -8.97 -23.52 -4.37
N HIS A 32 -8.89 -24.58 -3.56
CA HIS A 32 -8.20 -24.47 -2.27
C HIS A 32 -6.69 -24.26 -2.49
N LEU A 33 -6.14 -24.94 -3.50
CA LEU A 33 -4.80 -24.64 -4.01
C LEU A 33 -4.73 -23.27 -4.67
N ALA A 34 -5.70 -22.83 -5.49
CA ALA A 34 -5.68 -21.50 -6.12
C ALA A 34 -5.91 -20.34 -5.14
N GLY A 35 -6.61 -20.55 -4.02
CA GLY A 35 -6.72 -19.59 -2.93
C GLY A 35 -5.39 -19.48 -2.18
N LEU A 36 -4.75 -20.61 -1.88
CA LEU A 36 -3.42 -20.63 -1.25
C LEU A 36 -2.31 -20.12 -2.19
N MET A 37 -2.37 -20.44 -3.48
CA MET A 37 -1.41 -19.98 -4.50
C MET A 37 -1.71 -18.57 -5.00
N GLY A 38 -2.97 -18.16 -5.05
CA GLY A 38 -3.39 -16.79 -5.33
C GLY A 38 -2.97 -15.86 -4.19
N LEU A 39 -3.10 -16.29 -2.94
CA LEU A 39 -2.50 -15.60 -1.79
C LEU A 39 -0.96 -15.63 -1.83
N ALA A 40 -0.35 -16.72 -2.31
CA ALA A 40 1.12 -16.79 -2.49
C ALA A 40 1.61 -15.87 -3.63
N LYS A 41 0.86 -15.71 -4.72
CA LYS A 41 1.20 -14.80 -5.82
C LYS A 41 0.86 -13.34 -5.53
N ILE A 42 -0.21 -13.08 -4.78
CA ILE A 42 -0.43 -11.77 -4.16
C ILE A 42 0.73 -11.49 -3.21
N SER A 43 1.19 -12.47 -2.41
CA SER A 43 2.41 -12.34 -1.61
C SER A 43 3.66 -12.10 -2.46
N ASP A 44 3.83 -12.77 -3.60
CA ASP A 44 4.95 -12.54 -4.54
C ASP A 44 4.87 -11.15 -5.19
N TRP A 45 3.67 -10.67 -5.51
CA TRP A 45 3.41 -9.31 -5.99
C TRP A 45 3.65 -8.26 -4.90
N LEU A 46 3.32 -8.57 -3.64
CA LEU A 46 3.57 -7.76 -2.46
C LEU A 46 5.05 -7.76 -2.04
N SER A 47 5.82 -8.77 -2.45
CA SER A 47 7.25 -8.93 -2.13
C SER A 47 8.19 -8.64 -3.30
N GLY A 48 7.67 -8.46 -4.51
CA GLY A 48 8.41 -8.10 -5.70
C GLY A 48 8.58 -6.59 -5.86
N ASP A 49 9.81 -6.16 -6.15
CA ASP A 49 10.10 -4.85 -6.76
C ASP A 49 9.44 -4.80 -8.15
N HIS A 50 8.14 -4.50 -8.20
CA HIS A 50 7.46 -4.21 -9.45
C HIS A 50 7.81 -2.78 -9.86
N GLU A 51 8.96 -2.65 -10.54
CA GLU A 51 9.21 -1.57 -11.50
C GLU A 51 8.18 -1.70 -12.63
N ARG A 52 6.96 -1.21 -12.40
CA ARG A 52 6.09 -0.79 -13.48
C ARG A 52 6.29 0.71 -13.66
N ASP A 53 6.43 1.11 -14.92
CA ASP A 53 6.66 2.49 -15.35
C ASP A 53 5.69 3.45 -14.66
N ILE A 54 6.24 4.44 -13.97
CA ILE A 54 5.50 5.55 -13.36
C ILE A 54 4.79 6.30 -14.52
N PRO A 55 3.54 6.77 -14.38
CA PRO A 55 2.86 7.47 -15.46
C PRO A 55 3.63 8.72 -15.91
N SER A 56 3.71 8.92 -17.23
CA SER A 56 4.61 9.88 -17.91
C SER A 56 4.54 11.34 -17.44
N ASP A 57 3.38 11.76 -16.93
CA ASP A 57 3.15 13.15 -16.56
C ASP A 57 3.71 13.47 -15.16
N TRP A 58 3.82 12.45 -14.29
CA TRP A 58 4.43 12.55 -12.96
C TRP A 58 5.93 12.34 -12.98
N ASP A 59 6.41 11.52 -13.92
CA ASP A 59 7.84 11.36 -14.18
C ASP A 59 8.52 12.71 -14.33
N PHE A 60 7.88 13.68 -14.99
CA PHE A 60 8.47 14.99 -15.18
C PHE A 60 8.64 15.78 -13.86
N GLU A 61 7.58 15.93 -13.06
CA GLU A 61 7.64 16.72 -11.81
C GLU A 61 8.53 16.03 -10.75
N LEU A 62 8.45 14.70 -10.65
CA LEU A 62 9.26 13.91 -9.73
C LEU A 62 10.73 13.90 -10.16
N ASP A 63 11.02 13.71 -11.45
CA ASP A 63 12.38 13.79 -11.96
C ASP A 63 12.94 15.19 -11.80
N GLU A 64 12.15 16.23 -12.04
CA GLU A 64 12.60 17.60 -11.88
C GLU A 64 12.92 17.89 -10.40
N ALA A 65 12.09 17.42 -9.47
CA ALA A 65 12.35 17.51 -8.04
C ALA A 65 13.64 16.76 -7.65
N ARG A 66 13.83 15.52 -8.12
CA ARG A 66 15.06 14.74 -7.89
C ARG A 66 16.29 15.40 -8.49
N ARG A 67 16.22 15.90 -9.73
CA ARG A 67 17.35 16.56 -10.41
C ARG A 67 17.75 17.84 -9.70
N ARG A 68 16.78 18.68 -9.31
CA ARG A 68 17.07 19.90 -8.53
C ARG A 68 17.74 19.54 -7.20
N GLN A 69 17.19 18.57 -6.49
CA GLN A 69 17.73 18.13 -5.20
C GLN A 69 19.14 17.54 -5.32
N GLN A 70 19.39 16.73 -6.35
CA GLN A 70 20.68 16.13 -6.62
C GLN A 70 21.72 17.18 -7.00
N GLN A 71 21.33 18.19 -7.79
CA GLN A 71 22.20 19.30 -8.15
C GLN A 71 22.60 20.09 -6.91
N ASP A 72 21.64 20.46 -6.06
CA ASP A 72 21.90 21.19 -4.82
C ASP A 72 22.87 20.41 -3.90
N LEU A 73 22.71 19.09 -3.81
CA LEU A 73 23.64 18.23 -3.05
C LEU A 73 25.04 18.21 -3.65
N CYS A 74 25.17 18.08 -4.98
CA CYS A 74 26.46 18.09 -5.65
C CYS A 74 27.19 19.43 -5.45
N ASP A 75 26.49 20.55 -5.65
CA ASP A 75 27.05 21.90 -5.49
C ASP A 75 27.49 22.15 -4.03
N LEU A 76 26.78 21.58 -3.05
CA LEU A 76 27.13 21.68 -1.63
C LEU A 76 28.34 20.82 -1.26
N GLN A 77 28.43 19.60 -1.78
CA GLN A 77 29.56 18.70 -1.56
C GLN A 77 30.85 19.26 -2.15
N GLU A 78 30.77 19.85 -3.35
CA GLU A 78 31.89 20.56 -3.96
C GLU A 78 32.35 21.73 -3.07
N GLN A 79 31.42 22.54 -2.55
CA GLN A 79 31.75 23.62 -1.60
C GLN A 79 32.45 23.13 -0.34
N LEU A 80 32.01 22.01 0.24
CA LEU A 80 32.64 21.41 1.43
C LEU A 80 34.05 20.88 1.11
N GLU A 81 34.24 20.24 -0.03
CA GLU A 81 35.53 19.69 -0.45
C GLU A 81 36.56 20.80 -0.77
N ASP A 82 36.13 21.84 -1.46
CA ASP A 82 36.94 23.04 -1.75
C ASP A 82 37.45 23.72 -0.48
N ARG A 83 36.65 23.71 0.59
CA ARG A 83 37.07 24.31 1.88
C ARG A 83 38.00 23.43 2.66
N ARG A 84 37.75 22.12 2.68
CA ARG A 84 38.65 21.14 3.29
C ARG A 84 40.05 21.21 2.68
N THR A 85 40.15 21.49 1.38
CA THR A 85 41.45 21.63 0.69
C THR A 85 42.10 23.00 0.92
N ARG A 86 41.34 24.11 0.95
CA ARG A 86 41.85 25.48 1.18
C ARG A 86 42.50 25.70 2.55
N ASN A 87 42.11 24.95 3.58
CA ASN A 87 42.68 25.10 4.94
C ASN A 87 44.13 24.58 5.11
N SER A 88 44.79 24.13 4.03
CA SER A 88 46.16 23.58 4.06
C SER A 88 47.28 24.56 3.65
N GLN A 89 46.95 25.79 3.21
CA GLN A 89 47.94 26.72 2.65
C GLN A 89 47.63 28.20 2.98
N ASP A 90 47.86 28.65 4.23
CA ASP A 90 47.63 30.06 4.56
C ASP A 90 48.90 30.83 4.98
N SER A 91 49.36 31.69 4.07
CA SER A 91 50.27 32.82 4.36
C SER A 91 49.54 34.17 4.30
N ARG A 92 48.31 34.23 4.82
CA ARG A 92 47.46 35.43 4.76
C ARG A 92 47.84 36.47 5.82
N THR A 93 47.53 37.72 5.52
CA THR A 93 47.70 38.86 6.44
C THR A 93 46.47 39.04 7.35
N GLY A 94 46.63 39.80 8.46
CA GLY A 94 45.53 40.05 9.40
C GLY A 94 44.30 40.71 8.77
N ASP A 95 44.50 41.63 7.82
CA ASP A 95 43.40 42.33 7.14
C ASP A 95 42.66 41.39 6.16
N GLU A 96 43.39 40.45 5.52
CA GLU A 96 42.79 39.43 4.67
C GLU A 96 41.91 38.46 5.47
N PHE A 97 42.36 38.04 6.66
CA PHE A 97 41.56 37.22 7.56
C PHE A 97 40.28 37.94 8.01
N LEU A 98 40.39 39.22 8.38
CA LEU A 98 39.22 40.00 8.80
C LEU A 98 38.22 40.18 7.66
N ARG A 99 38.69 40.49 6.44
CA ARG A 99 37.82 40.60 5.26
C ARG A 99 37.09 39.29 4.97
N GLN A 100 37.81 38.17 4.95
CA GLN A 100 37.22 36.86 4.69
C GLN A 100 36.24 36.43 5.78
N ALA A 101 36.51 36.75 7.04
CA ALA A 101 35.55 36.52 8.12
C ALA A 101 34.25 37.31 7.87
N GLY A 102 34.34 38.57 7.46
CA GLY A 102 33.19 39.38 7.06
C GLY A 102 32.41 38.75 5.90
N ASP A 103 33.10 38.37 4.82
CA ASP A 103 32.49 37.72 3.65
C ASP A 103 31.74 36.43 4.06
N ILE A 104 32.29 35.65 4.99
CA ILE A 104 31.65 34.43 5.52
C ILE A 104 30.38 34.77 6.32
N LEU A 105 30.45 35.73 7.24
CA LEU A 105 29.32 36.13 8.09
C LEU A 105 28.18 36.70 7.24
N ASP A 106 28.50 37.54 6.25
CA ASP A 106 27.51 38.08 5.31
C ASP A 106 26.88 36.99 4.45
N SER A 107 27.68 36.00 4.00
CA SER A 107 27.16 34.84 3.27
C SER A 107 26.20 34.01 4.11
N LEU A 108 26.52 33.76 5.39
CA LEU A 108 25.66 33.03 6.32
C LEU A 108 24.30 33.70 6.49
N LYS A 109 24.25 35.03 6.61
CA LYS A 109 22.99 35.80 6.73
C LYS A 109 22.07 35.66 5.52
N GLN A 110 22.63 35.40 4.35
CA GLN A 110 21.88 35.24 3.11
C GLN A 110 21.40 33.80 2.90
N LYS A 111 21.79 32.86 3.78
CA LYS A 111 21.38 31.47 3.66
C LYS A 111 19.88 31.32 3.96
N PRO A 112 19.09 30.73 3.04
CA PRO A 112 17.63 30.71 3.13
C PRO A 112 17.12 29.95 4.37
N ARG A 113 17.87 28.96 4.83
CA ARG A 113 17.47 28.04 5.90
C ARG A 113 18.19 28.29 7.22
N LEU A 114 18.93 29.40 7.35
CA LEU A 114 19.63 29.76 8.58
C LEU A 114 18.70 29.76 9.80
N HIS A 115 17.45 30.20 9.61
CA HIS A 115 16.44 30.28 10.67
C HIS A 115 15.98 28.93 11.22
N LEU A 116 16.31 27.82 10.56
CA LEU A 116 16.00 26.45 11.01
C LEU A 116 17.12 25.85 11.88
N MET A 117 18.26 26.52 11.98
CA MET A 117 19.34 26.12 12.89
C MET A 117 18.88 26.23 14.35
N ASP A 118 19.56 25.50 15.24
CA ASP A 118 19.25 25.58 16.65
C ASP A 118 19.65 26.94 17.27
N LYS A 119 19.12 27.22 18.46
CA LYS A 119 19.34 28.49 19.15
C LYS A 119 20.80 28.72 19.54
N GLN A 120 21.56 27.65 19.76
CA GLN A 120 22.97 27.75 20.15
C GLN A 120 23.80 28.23 18.96
N PHE A 121 23.57 27.64 17.78
CA PHE A 121 24.21 28.06 16.54
C PHE A 121 23.95 29.55 16.24
N LEU A 122 22.69 29.99 16.35
CA LEU A 122 22.33 31.38 16.11
C LEU A 122 23.01 32.34 17.10
N HIS A 123 23.09 31.96 18.37
CA HIS A 123 23.80 32.73 19.39
C HIS A 123 25.31 32.81 19.11
N ASP A 124 25.93 31.71 18.67
CA ASP A 124 27.35 31.67 18.34
C ASP A 124 27.65 32.56 17.13
N LEU A 125 26.76 32.58 16.12
CA LEU A 125 26.84 33.50 14.99
C LEU A 125 26.77 34.98 15.41
N GLU A 126 25.81 35.35 16.26
CA GLU A 126 25.69 36.72 16.82
C GLU A 126 26.95 37.13 17.61
N GLY A 127 27.54 36.19 18.34
CA GLY A 127 28.81 36.38 19.05
C GLY A 127 29.97 36.73 18.11
N LEU A 128 30.09 36.01 16.99
CA LEU A 128 31.12 36.27 15.98
C LEU A 128 30.93 37.62 15.28
N GLU A 129 29.70 38.03 15.01
CA GLU A 129 29.39 39.35 14.44
C GLU A 129 29.82 40.49 15.37
N THR A 130 29.60 40.32 16.67
CA THR A 130 30.04 41.30 17.67
C THR A 130 31.57 41.44 17.65
N ILE A 131 32.29 40.31 17.62
CA ILE A 131 33.76 40.28 17.55
C ILE A 131 34.26 40.91 16.23
N TYR A 132 33.61 40.62 15.11
CA TYR A 132 33.91 41.20 13.81
C TYR A 132 33.83 42.72 13.83
N HIS A 133 32.69 43.27 14.28
CA HIS A 133 32.49 44.72 14.33
C HIS A 133 33.45 45.44 15.29
N ASP A 134 33.82 44.81 16.39
CA ASP A 134 34.84 45.37 17.28
C ASP A 134 36.20 45.44 16.58
N LEU A 135 36.64 44.34 15.95
CA LEU A 135 37.91 44.30 15.21
C LEU A 135 37.94 45.27 14.02
N GLU A 136 36.83 45.43 13.31
CA GLU A 136 36.68 46.38 12.20
C GLU A 136 36.78 47.84 12.67
N LYS A 137 36.14 48.19 13.79
CA LYS A 137 36.27 49.55 14.36
C LYS A 137 37.71 49.84 14.80
N TYR A 138 38.39 48.86 15.38
CA TYR A 138 39.79 49.00 15.79
C TYR A 138 40.76 49.11 14.61
N SER A 139 40.52 48.37 13.52
CA SER A 139 41.34 48.49 12.30
C SER A 139 41.13 49.85 11.62
N ALA A 140 39.89 50.32 11.53
CA ALA A 140 39.56 51.64 10.97
C ALA A 140 40.14 52.82 11.77
N ALA A 141 40.24 52.67 13.10
CA ALA A 141 40.81 53.70 13.99
C ALA A 141 42.35 53.73 14.01
N SER A 142 43.02 52.66 13.55
CA SER A 142 44.47 52.50 13.65
C SER A 142 45.14 52.70 12.29
N SER A 143 45.73 53.87 12.03
CA SER A 143 46.51 54.18 10.81
C SER A 143 47.92 53.54 10.78
N ARG A 144 48.11 52.42 11.49
CA ARG A 144 49.39 51.69 11.66
C ARG A 144 49.22 50.22 11.32
N THR A 145 50.33 49.59 10.94
CA THR A 145 50.44 48.14 10.71
C THR A 145 49.78 47.35 11.85
N PRO A 146 48.91 46.36 11.57
CA PRO A 146 48.20 45.60 12.60
C PRO A 146 49.19 44.98 13.58
N SER A 147 48.93 45.15 14.89
CA SER A 147 49.71 44.49 15.93
C SER A 147 49.60 42.96 15.81
N GLN A 148 50.61 42.23 16.29
CA GLN A 148 50.59 40.76 16.30
C GLN A 148 49.36 40.19 17.04
N GLY A 149 48.89 40.89 18.09
CA GLY A 149 47.65 40.56 18.79
C GLY A 149 46.41 40.69 17.90
N GLN A 150 46.31 41.76 17.11
CA GLN A 150 45.22 41.97 16.14
C GLN A 150 45.24 40.93 15.02
N GLN A 151 46.43 40.60 14.49
CA GLN A 151 46.56 39.55 13.48
C GLN A 151 46.11 38.19 14.02
N THR A 152 46.45 37.88 15.27
CA THR A 152 46.04 36.63 15.94
C THR A 152 44.52 36.60 16.19
N ALA A 153 43.93 37.72 16.60
CA ALA A 153 42.49 37.85 16.79
C ALA A 153 41.71 37.71 15.47
N ALA A 154 42.15 38.37 14.40
CA ALA A 154 41.55 38.26 13.07
C ALA A 154 41.64 36.83 12.52
N ALA A 155 42.80 36.17 12.67
CA ALA A 155 42.96 34.76 12.28
C ALA A 155 42.12 33.80 13.15
N SER A 156 41.86 34.14 14.43
CA SER A 156 40.95 33.37 15.28
C SER A 156 39.50 33.54 14.84
N LEU A 157 39.07 34.78 14.59
CA LEU A 157 37.71 35.07 14.11
C LEU A 157 37.45 34.39 12.77
N TYR A 158 38.39 34.47 11.82
CA TYR A 158 38.27 33.77 10.54
C TYR A 158 38.06 32.27 10.72
N ARG A 159 38.88 31.60 11.54
CA ARG A 159 38.74 30.16 11.80
C ARG A 159 37.41 29.79 12.47
N GLN A 160 36.91 30.64 13.36
CA GLN A 160 35.62 30.42 14.02
C GLN A 160 34.46 30.63 13.03
N ALA A 161 34.51 31.68 12.21
CA ALA A 161 33.53 31.91 11.15
C ALA A 161 33.53 30.79 10.11
N ASP A 162 34.71 30.30 9.71
CA ASP A 162 34.86 29.14 8.82
C ASP A 162 34.28 27.86 9.42
N ALA A 163 34.49 27.63 10.73
CA ALA A 163 33.90 26.51 11.44
C ALA A 163 32.37 26.59 11.49
N VAL A 164 31.79 27.74 11.85
CA VAL A 164 30.33 27.94 11.88
C VAL A 164 29.71 27.77 10.49
N LEU A 165 30.37 28.28 9.44
CA LEU A 165 29.88 28.05 8.08
C LEU A 165 30.01 26.58 7.65
N THR A 166 31.07 25.89 8.04
CA THR A 166 31.19 24.44 7.81
C THR A 166 30.05 23.68 8.49
N GLU A 167 29.76 24.00 9.76
CA GLU A 167 28.63 23.41 10.50
C GLU A 167 27.28 23.67 9.82
N TYR A 168 27.03 24.88 9.33
CA TYR A 168 25.83 25.20 8.55
C TYR A 168 25.74 24.34 7.27
N LEU A 169 26.84 24.22 6.51
CA LEU A 169 26.85 23.43 5.26
C LEU A 169 26.63 21.94 5.54
N GLU A 170 27.23 21.39 6.60
CA GLU A 170 27.00 19.99 7.02
C GLU A 170 25.56 19.77 7.53
N TRP A 171 24.96 20.77 8.16
CA TRP A 171 23.53 20.74 8.49
C TRP A 171 22.64 20.82 7.24
N GLU A 172 22.96 21.69 6.28
CA GLU A 172 22.24 21.84 5.01
C GLU A 172 22.31 20.53 4.19
N GLU A 173 23.46 19.84 4.20
CA GLU A 173 23.62 18.52 3.58
C GLU A 173 22.69 17.48 4.23
N ARG A 174 22.63 17.44 5.57
CA ARG A 174 21.72 16.54 6.29
C ARG A 174 20.25 16.86 5.98
N TRP A 175 19.90 18.14 5.89
CA TRP A 175 18.55 18.58 5.51
C TRP A 175 18.18 18.13 4.10
N LEU A 176 19.07 18.35 3.12
CA LEU A 176 18.86 17.93 1.74
C LEU A 176 18.73 16.39 1.63
N ASN A 177 19.55 15.64 2.37
CA ASN A 177 19.44 14.19 2.42
C ASN A 177 18.11 13.72 3.02
N ALA A 178 17.62 14.35 4.09
CA ALA A 178 16.32 14.02 4.68
C ALA A 178 15.17 14.28 3.69
N ARG A 179 15.22 15.40 2.96
CA ARG A 179 14.24 15.71 1.89
C ARG A 179 14.30 14.70 0.75
N GLN A 180 15.50 14.27 0.33
CA GLN A 180 15.66 13.26 -0.72
C GLN A 180 15.04 11.92 -0.30
N GLN A 181 15.30 11.47 0.94
CA GLN A 181 14.68 10.25 1.48
C GLN A 181 13.15 10.32 1.50
N TRP A 182 12.59 11.50 1.82
CA TRP A 182 11.15 11.74 1.74
C TRP A 182 10.62 11.57 0.30
N ILE A 183 11.25 12.22 -0.68
CA ILE A 183 10.88 12.12 -2.11
C ILE A 183 10.89 10.66 -2.56
N ASP A 184 11.94 9.91 -2.21
CA ASP A 184 12.07 8.51 -2.59
C ASP A 184 11.00 7.64 -1.93
N GLN A 185 10.74 7.79 -0.64
CA GLN A 185 9.69 7.03 0.05
C GLN A 185 8.28 7.38 -0.48
N TRP A 186 8.04 8.65 -0.75
CA TRP A 186 6.79 9.12 -1.35
C TRP A 186 6.57 8.47 -2.72
N SER A 187 7.58 8.52 -3.60
CA SER A 187 7.50 7.95 -4.95
C SER A 187 7.21 6.45 -4.94
N ARG A 188 7.87 5.68 -4.06
CA ARG A 188 7.61 4.24 -3.89
C ARG A 188 6.19 3.97 -3.44
N THR A 189 5.69 4.77 -2.49
CA THR A 189 4.32 4.62 -1.96
C THR A 189 3.28 4.97 -3.02
N LYS A 190 3.51 6.01 -3.81
CA LYS A 190 2.64 6.42 -4.90
C LYS A 190 2.60 5.37 -6.02
N ALA A 191 3.76 4.87 -6.45
CA ALA A 191 3.85 3.79 -7.43
C ALA A 191 3.13 2.53 -6.95
N LEU A 192 3.29 2.17 -5.66
CA LEU A 192 2.55 1.06 -5.07
C LEU A 192 1.04 1.27 -5.16
N LEU A 193 0.52 2.45 -4.79
CA LEU A 193 -0.91 2.78 -4.88
C LEU A 193 -1.45 2.62 -6.31
N GLU A 194 -0.72 3.12 -7.31
CA GLU A 194 -1.13 3.05 -8.71
C GLU A 194 -1.11 1.62 -9.24
N ASN A 195 -0.03 0.88 -8.97
CA ASN A 195 0.09 -0.52 -9.34
C ASN A 195 -0.94 -1.40 -8.63
N SER A 196 -1.42 -0.97 -7.45
CA SER A 196 -2.44 -1.67 -6.67
C SER A 196 -3.85 -1.49 -7.21
N ARG A 197 -4.11 -0.56 -8.14
CA ARG A 197 -5.47 -0.35 -8.68
C ARG A 197 -6.01 -1.61 -9.35
N THR A 198 -5.11 -2.33 -10.00
CA THR A 198 -5.43 -3.52 -10.75
C THR A 198 -4.40 -4.61 -10.47
N VAL A 199 -4.87 -5.75 -9.96
CA VAL A 199 -3.99 -6.89 -9.65
C VAL A 199 -4.39 -8.10 -10.47
N GLN A 200 -3.40 -8.89 -10.87
CA GLN A 200 -3.61 -10.15 -11.59
C GLN A 200 -3.57 -11.32 -10.61
N ILE A 201 -4.62 -12.12 -10.62
CA ILE A 201 -4.72 -13.36 -9.84
C ILE A 201 -4.70 -14.53 -10.81
N SER A 202 -3.75 -15.44 -10.63
CA SER A 202 -3.74 -16.70 -11.37
C SER A 202 -4.58 -17.75 -10.66
N LEU A 203 -5.57 -18.28 -11.36
CA LEU A 203 -6.47 -19.33 -10.93
C LEU A 203 -6.07 -20.64 -11.64
N ASN A 204 -5.91 -21.71 -10.87
CA ASN A 204 -5.70 -23.02 -11.45
C ASN A 204 -7.05 -23.67 -11.74
N THR A 205 -7.38 -23.75 -13.03
CA THR A 205 -8.57 -24.42 -13.53
C THR A 205 -8.22 -25.81 -14.05
N THR A 206 -9.24 -26.63 -14.35
CA THR A 206 -9.04 -27.94 -15.00
C THR A 206 -8.43 -27.84 -16.39
N GLU A 207 -8.56 -26.69 -17.06
CA GLU A 207 -8.03 -26.45 -18.40
C GLU A 207 -6.63 -25.80 -18.38
N GLY A 208 -6.12 -25.44 -17.19
CA GLY A 208 -4.81 -24.83 -17.00
C GLY A 208 -4.84 -23.62 -16.07
N GLU A 209 -3.73 -22.89 -16.06
CA GLU A 209 -3.63 -21.64 -15.30
C GLU A 209 -4.28 -20.49 -16.09
N GLU A 210 -5.35 -19.92 -15.54
CA GLU A 210 -6.01 -18.73 -16.05
C GLU A 210 -5.57 -17.52 -15.22
N THR A 211 -5.35 -16.36 -15.84
CA THR A 211 -5.02 -15.13 -15.10
C THR A 211 -6.16 -14.14 -15.26
N VAL A 212 -6.74 -13.74 -14.13
CA VAL A 212 -7.85 -12.80 -14.06
C VAL A 212 -7.35 -11.49 -13.49
N GLU A 213 -7.79 -10.40 -14.11
CA GLU A 213 -7.52 -9.04 -13.67
C GLU A 213 -8.62 -8.59 -12.71
N ILE A 214 -8.24 -8.11 -11.52
CA ILE A 214 -9.17 -7.63 -10.49
C ILE A 214 -9.03 -6.12 -10.29
N ASP A 215 -10.17 -5.42 -10.22
CA ASP A 215 -10.24 -4.03 -9.80
C ASP A 215 -10.23 -3.94 -8.28
N CYS A 216 -9.08 -3.59 -7.70
CA CYS A 216 -8.93 -3.50 -6.26
C CYS A 216 -9.72 -2.34 -5.64
N ILE A 217 -10.08 -1.29 -6.38
CA ILE A 217 -10.93 -0.21 -5.87
C ILE A 217 -12.34 -0.77 -5.61
N PHE A 218 -12.89 -1.48 -6.59
CA PHE A 218 -14.18 -2.13 -6.46
C PHE A 218 -14.18 -3.15 -5.32
N TRP A 219 -13.26 -4.11 -5.34
CA TRP A 219 -13.21 -5.21 -4.37
C TRP A 219 -12.84 -4.78 -2.95
N SER A 220 -12.18 -3.62 -2.79
CA SER A 220 -11.90 -3.02 -1.46
C SER A 220 -12.95 -2.02 -0.97
N ARG A 221 -14.08 -1.86 -1.68
CA ARG A 221 -15.12 -0.87 -1.35
C ARG A 221 -14.58 0.58 -1.29
N GLY A 222 -13.65 0.92 -2.17
CA GLY A 222 -13.02 2.24 -2.23
C GLY A 222 -11.98 2.51 -1.14
N ALA A 223 -11.60 1.51 -0.32
CA ALA A 223 -10.56 1.70 0.69
C ALA A 223 -9.21 2.08 0.08
N LEU A 224 -8.91 1.59 -1.14
CA LEU A 224 -7.69 1.95 -1.86
C LEU A 224 -7.68 3.44 -2.27
N GLU A 225 -8.81 3.98 -2.74
CA GLU A 225 -8.92 5.42 -3.07
C GLU A 225 -8.79 6.30 -1.83
N GLN A 226 -9.37 5.87 -0.70
CA GLN A 226 -9.20 6.57 0.58
C GLN A 226 -7.74 6.56 1.03
N ALA A 227 -7.02 5.45 0.82
CA ALA A 227 -5.60 5.35 1.11
C ALA A 227 -4.81 6.33 0.21
N GLU A 228 -5.13 6.42 -1.07
CA GLU A 228 -4.50 7.37 -1.99
C GLU A 228 -4.71 8.83 -1.56
N GLN A 229 -5.93 9.19 -1.15
CA GLN A 229 -6.25 10.54 -0.64
C GLN A 229 -5.52 10.88 0.67
N SER A 230 -5.04 9.87 1.41
CA SER A 230 -4.30 10.05 2.65
C SER A 230 -2.78 10.18 2.46
N LEU A 231 -2.27 10.03 1.23
CA LEU A 231 -0.86 10.23 0.93
C LEU A 231 -0.51 11.72 1.11
N PRO A 232 0.49 12.08 1.92
CA PRO A 232 0.90 13.47 2.08
C PRO A 232 1.39 14.07 0.75
N PRO A 233 1.27 15.39 0.53
CA PRO A 233 1.74 16.03 -0.69
C PRO A 233 3.27 15.89 -0.84
N LEU A 234 3.75 15.70 -2.08
CA LEU A 234 5.18 15.61 -2.37
C LEU A 234 5.91 16.90 -2.01
N GLU A 235 5.36 18.03 -2.48
CA GLU A 235 5.93 19.35 -2.23
C GLU A 235 5.77 19.72 -0.76
N GLN A 236 6.92 19.93 -0.13
CA GLN A 236 7.02 20.45 1.22
C GLN A 236 7.67 21.83 1.19
N PRO A 237 7.21 22.77 2.04
CA PRO A 237 7.82 24.09 2.16
C PRO A 237 9.35 24.01 2.40
N GLU A 238 10.11 24.97 1.88
CA GLU A 238 11.58 25.00 2.07
C GLU A 238 11.99 25.17 3.54
N ASP A 239 11.10 25.69 4.37
CA ASP A 239 11.25 25.86 5.82
C ASP A 239 10.86 24.61 6.63
N THR A 240 10.63 23.48 5.97
CA THR A 240 10.29 22.22 6.63
C THR A 240 11.45 21.72 7.50
N ALA A 241 11.18 21.45 8.78
CA ALA A 241 12.17 20.89 9.70
C ALA A 241 12.53 19.43 9.33
N MET A 242 13.77 19.01 9.62
CA MET A 242 14.24 17.63 9.35
C MET A 242 13.36 16.56 9.99
N ASP A 243 12.92 16.78 11.24
CA ASP A 243 12.06 15.84 11.96
C ASP A 243 10.70 15.65 11.27
N THR A 244 10.22 16.68 10.55
CA THR A 244 8.99 16.60 9.77
C THR A 244 9.16 15.67 8.57
N PHE A 245 10.30 15.71 7.86
CA PHE A 245 10.57 14.76 6.78
C PHE A 245 10.61 13.31 7.27
N ALA A 246 11.20 13.06 8.44
CA ALA A 246 11.19 11.74 9.06
C ALA A 246 9.76 11.28 9.40
N ALA A 247 8.94 12.15 9.96
CA ALA A 247 7.54 11.86 10.28
C ALA A 247 6.71 11.57 9.02
N LEU A 248 6.85 12.38 7.97
CA LEU A 248 6.19 12.19 6.68
C LEU A 248 6.60 10.86 6.04
N SER A 249 7.89 10.55 6.04
CA SER A 249 8.41 9.28 5.52
C SER A 249 7.84 8.08 6.28
N GLY A 250 7.71 8.18 7.60
CA GLY A 250 7.04 7.17 8.44
C GLY A 250 5.55 7.00 8.10
N GLN A 251 4.83 8.10 7.85
CA GLN A 251 3.43 8.05 7.42
C GLN A 251 3.28 7.37 6.05
N ALA A 252 4.12 7.72 5.07
CA ALA A 252 4.11 7.09 3.76
C ALA A 252 4.44 5.59 3.85
N GLN A 253 5.42 5.19 4.66
CA GLN A 253 5.73 3.77 4.87
C GLN A 253 4.57 3.01 5.54
N SER A 254 3.91 3.60 6.53
CA SER A 254 2.72 3.01 7.14
C SER A 254 1.58 2.87 6.13
N LEU A 255 1.43 3.86 5.25
CA LEU A 255 0.46 3.83 4.17
C LEU A 255 0.79 2.71 3.17
N SER A 256 2.06 2.51 2.80
CA SER A 256 2.46 1.39 1.93
C SER A 256 1.98 0.05 2.48
N ARG A 257 2.22 -0.21 3.77
CA ARG A 257 1.75 -1.46 4.43
C ARG A 257 0.23 -1.58 4.43
N ARG A 258 -0.48 -0.47 4.63
CA ARG A 258 -1.94 -0.46 4.58
C ARG A 258 -2.47 -0.78 3.18
N VAL A 259 -1.82 -0.26 2.14
CA VAL A 259 -2.17 -0.54 0.73
C VAL A 259 -2.00 -2.03 0.43
N GLN A 260 -0.89 -2.63 0.86
CA GLN A 260 -0.65 -4.06 0.71
C GLN A 260 -1.77 -4.90 1.35
N GLU A 261 -2.20 -4.54 2.56
CA GLU A 261 -3.31 -5.22 3.24
C GLU A 261 -4.66 -5.02 2.53
N ILE A 262 -4.93 -3.81 2.02
CA ILE A 262 -6.15 -3.52 1.24
C ILE A 262 -6.20 -4.39 -0.02
N VAL A 263 -5.09 -4.51 -0.75
CA VAL A 263 -5.01 -5.36 -1.95
C VAL A 263 -5.24 -6.83 -1.60
N ARG A 264 -4.64 -7.30 -0.51
CA ARG A 264 -4.85 -8.67 -0.02
C ARG A 264 -6.33 -8.93 0.27
N GLN A 265 -6.99 -8.04 1.00
CA GLN A 265 -8.43 -8.13 1.32
C GLN A 265 -9.32 -8.06 0.07
N ALA A 266 -8.94 -7.24 -0.92
CA ALA A 266 -9.65 -7.17 -2.20
C ALA A 266 -9.58 -8.51 -2.95
N GLY A 267 -8.39 -9.13 -3.01
CA GLY A 267 -8.22 -10.46 -3.60
C GLY A 267 -9.02 -11.54 -2.89
N GLU A 268 -9.05 -11.53 -1.55
CA GLU A 268 -9.89 -12.45 -0.76
C GLU A 268 -11.38 -12.25 -1.03
N SER A 269 -11.83 -11.00 -1.15
CA SER A 269 -13.24 -10.67 -1.43
C SER A 269 -13.67 -11.16 -2.81
N PHE A 270 -12.80 -11.01 -3.81
CA PHE A 270 -13.01 -11.56 -5.16
C PHE A 270 -13.11 -13.08 -5.14
N LEU A 271 -12.14 -13.76 -4.53
CA LEU A 271 -12.12 -15.23 -4.44
C LEU A 271 -13.35 -15.78 -3.70
N SER A 272 -13.76 -15.10 -2.61
CA SER A 272 -14.97 -15.41 -1.87
C SER A 272 -16.23 -15.29 -2.76
N SER A 273 -16.31 -14.27 -3.61
CA SER A 273 -17.40 -14.12 -4.58
C SER A 273 -17.44 -15.28 -5.60
N GLN A 274 -16.28 -15.64 -6.15
CA GLN A 274 -16.17 -16.79 -7.07
C GLN A 274 -16.59 -18.10 -6.40
N ALA A 275 -16.22 -18.31 -5.13
CA ALA A 275 -16.64 -19.48 -4.36
C ALA A 275 -18.18 -19.53 -4.18
N ARG A 276 -18.83 -18.38 -3.91
CA ARG A 276 -20.30 -18.31 -3.82
C ARG A 276 -20.99 -18.70 -5.13
N ILE A 277 -20.49 -18.21 -6.26
CA ILE A 277 -21.01 -18.53 -7.60
C ILE A 277 -20.89 -20.03 -7.88
N GLN A 278 -19.78 -20.65 -7.49
CA GLN A 278 -19.59 -22.10 -7.67
C GLN A 278 -20.51 -22.91 -6.77
N MET A 279 -20.61 -22.53 -5.49
CA MET A 279 -21.53 -23.17 -4.55
C MET A 279 -22.96 -23.12 -5.06
N SER A 280 -23.40 -21.98 -5.57
CA SER A 280 -24.76 -21.80 -6.06
C SER A 280 -25.03 -22.53 -7.36
N ALA A 281 -24.07 -22.58 -8.29
CA ALA A 281 -24.17 -23.37 -9.50
C ALA A 281 -24.30 -24.87 -9.18
N ALA A 282 -23.47 -25.37 -8.26
CA ALA A 282 -23.51 -26.77 -7.81
C ALA A 282 -24.85 -27.11 -7.13
N VAL A 283 -25.37 -26.22 -6.28
CA VAL A 283 -26.70 -26.41 -5.67
C VAL A 283 -27.80 -26.38 -6.72
N LEU A 284 -27.76 -25.42 -7.65
CA LEU A 284 -28.75 -25.31 -8.73
C LEU A 284 -28.80 -26.59 -9.57
N GLU A 285 -27.67 -27.05 -10.10
CA GLU A 285 -27.58 -28.27 -10.92
C GLU A 285 -28.09 -29.50 -10.16
N LEU A 286 -27.68 -29.64 -8.90
CA LEU A 286 -28.12 -30.72 -8.02
C LEU A 286 -29.63 -30.72 -7.81
N MET A 287 -30.24 -29.55 -7.68
CA MET A 287 -31.66 -29.39 -7.42
C MET A 287 -32.49 -29.50 -8.71
N GLU A 288 -31.97 -29.05 -9.84
CA GLU A 288 -32.53 -29.26 -11.18
C GLU A 288 -32.63 -30.75 -11.54
N SER A 289 -31.59 -31.53 -11.22
CA SER A 289 -31.63 -33.00 -11.37
C SER A 289 -32.75 -33.67 -10.56
N ARG A 290 -33.25 -32.98 -9.53
CA ARG A 290 -34.37 -33.41 -8.66
C ARG A 290 -35.70 -32.74 -9.01
N GLY A 291 -35.77 -32.01 -10.11
CA GLY A 291 -36.98 -31.39 -10.64
C GLY A 291 -37.33 -30.02 -10.04
N TRP A 292 -36.42 -29.40 -9.27
CA TRP A 292 -36.58 -28.01 -8.84
C TRP A 292 -36.06 -27.07 -9.93
N CYS A 293 -36.63 -25.88 -10.08
CA CYS A 293 -36.17 -24.91 -11.07
C CYS A 293 -36.20 -23.48 -10.54
N LEU A 294 -35.49 -22.58 -11.22
CA LEU A 294 -35.65 -21.14 -11.03
C LEU A 294 -37.02 -20.71 -11.56
N GLU A 295 -37.74 -19.86 -10.81
CA GLU A 295 -38.99 -19.27 -11.30
C GLU A 295 -38.69 -18.04 -12.19
N ARG A 296 -37.68 -17.24 -11.82
CA ARG A 296 -37.21 -16.04 -12.54
C ARG A 296 -35.69 -15.95 -12.51
N GLU A 297 -35.09 -15.19 -13.42
CA GLU A 297 -33.64 -14.91 -13.39
C GLU A 297 -33.23 -14.13 -12.13
N GLU A 298 -34.10 -13.24 -11.65
CA GLU A 298 -33.91 -12.48 -10.39
C GLU A 298 -33.84 -13.37 -9.13
N ASP A 299 -34.26 -14.64 -9.24
CA ASP A 299 -34.14 -15.62 -8.17
C ASP A 299 -32.71 -16.19 -8.06
N TYR A 300 -31.80 -15.82 -8.96
CA TYR A 300 -30.38 -16.11 -8.92
C TYR A 300 -29.59 -14.80 -9.05
N ALA A 301 -29.39 -14.10 -7.93
CA ALA A 301 -28.77 -12.78 -7.95
C ALA A 301 -28.02 -12.49 -6.65
N PHE A 302 -27.06 -11.57 -6.74
CA PHE A 302 -26.44 -10.98 -5.57
C PHE A 302 -27.37 -9.98 -4.89
N GLU A 303 -27.25 -9.88 -3.56
CA GLU A 303 -27.94 -8.87 -2.77
C GLU A 303 -27.53 -7.47 -3.24
N GLN A 304 -28.52 -6.65 -3.60
CA GLN A 304 -28.31 -5.26 -4.04
C GLN A 304 -27.42 -5.11 -5.29
N ASP A 305 -27.36 -6.14 -6.15
CA ASP A 305 -26.47 -6.21 -7.32
C ASP A 305 -24.97 -6.14 -6.96
N ASP A 306 -24.61 -6.37 -5.69
CA ASP A 306 -23.24 -6.30 -5.19
C ASP A 306 -22.62 -7.69 -5.06
N GLU A 307 -21.72 -8.03 -5.99
CA GLU A 307 -21.01 -9.31 -6.01
C GLU A 307 -20.17 -9.58 -4.75
N ARG A 308 -19.92 -8.57 -3.92
CA ARG A 308 -19.19 -8.68 -2.64
C ARG A 308 -20.08 -9.15 -1.50
N GLU A 309 -21.40 -9.08 -1.67
CA GLU A 309 -22.39 -9.41 -0.66
C GLU A 309 -22.95 -10.83 -0.86
N THR A 310 -24.05 -11.13 -0.16
CA THR A 310 -24.73 -12.43 -0.18
C THR A 310 -25.24 -12.75 -1.59
N LEU A 311 -25.06 -13.99 -2.06
CA LEU A 311 -25.75 -14.49 -3.25
C LEU A 311 -27.03 -15.21 -2.82
N HIS A 312 -28.15 -14.90 -3.47
CA HIS A 312 -29.44 -15.53 -3.26
C HIS A 312 -29.75 -16.50 -4.41
N LEU A 313 -30.25 -17.69 -4.05
CA LEU A 313 -30.78 -18.68 -4.98
C LEU A 313 -32.15 -19.13 -4.49
N ARG A 314 -33.22 -18.82 -5.21
CA ARG A 314 -34.58 -19.31 -4.91
C ARG A 314 -35.03 -20.32 -5.95
N LEU A 315 -35.43 -21.49 -5.48
CA LEU A 315 -35.89 -22.61 -6.30
C LEU A 315 -37.34 -22.95 -5.99
N ILE A 316 -38.10 -23.33 -7.01
CA ILE A 316 -39.48 -23.81 -6.90
C ILE A 316 -39.60 -25.26 -7.35
N SER A 317 -40.40 -26.05 -6.65
CA SER A 317 -40.70 -27.43 -7.01
C SER A 317 -41.93 -27.53 -7.92
N PRO A 318 -42.17 -28.68 -8.59
CA PRO A 318 -43.34 -28.87 -9.45
C PRO A 318 -44.68 -28.81 -8.68
N VAL A 319 -44.63 -28.99 -7.36
CA VAL A 319 -45.80 -28.91 -6.47
C VAL A 319 -45.97 -27.52 -5.82
N GLY A 320 -45.10 -26.57 -6.15
CA GLY A 320 -45.17 -25.18 -5.68
C GLY A 320 -44.44 -24.88 -4.38
N ASP A 321 -43.63 -25.82 -3.86
CA ASP A 321 -42.78 -25.56 -2.71
C ASP A 321 -41.57 -24.70 -3.10
N GLN A 322 -41.09 -23.87 -2.19
CA GLN A 322 -39.96 -22.96 -2.41
C GLN A 322 -38.79 -23.26 -1.47
N LEU A 323 -37.58 -23.11 -1.98
CA LEU A 323 -36.34 -23.18 -1.21
C LEU A 323 -35.51 -21.94 -1.53
N GLU A 324 -35.17 -21.15 -0.52
CA GLU A 324 -34.23 -20.04 -0.64
C GLU A 324 -32.89 -20.45 -0.03
N PHE A 325 -31.81 -20.20 -0.76
CA PHE A 325 -30.44 -20.35 -0.30
C PHE A 325 -29.76 -18.98 -0.28
N GLN A 326 -28.98 -18.74 0.76
CA GLN A 326 -28.16 -17.55 0.92
C GLN A 326 -26.72 -17.99 1.10
N PHE A 327 -25.86 -17.64 0.14
CA PHE A 327 -24.43 -17.92 0.17
C PHE A 327 -23.73 -16.66 0.68
N LYS A 328 -23.07 -16.73 1.83
CA LYS A 328 -22.46 -15.57 2.49
C LYS A 328 -20.96 -15.44 2.21
N PRO A 329 -20.37 -14.24 2.41
CA PRO A 329 -18.93 -14.01 2.22
C PRO A 329 -17.99 -14.79 3.15
N ASP A 330 -18.49 -15.35 4.25
CA ASP A 330 -17.72 -16.14 5.23
C ASP A 330 -17.76 -17.65 4.97
N ASP A 331 -18.07 -18.05 3.73
CA ASP A 331 -18.25 -19.44 3.28
C ASP A 331 -19.39 -20.17 4.01
N THR A 332 -20.35 -19.42 4.56
CA THR A 332 -21.56 -19.96 5.18
C THR A 332 -22.66 -20.11 4.15
N LEU A 333 -23.28 -21.29 4.12
CA LEU A 333 -24.52 -21.54 3.38
C LEU A 333 -25.69 -21.50 4.35
N MET A 334 -26.66 -20.66 4.08
CA MET A 334 -27.93 -20.66 4.81
C MET A 334 -29.06 -21.11 3.89
N MET A 335 -29.95 -21.94 4.42
CA MET A 335 -31.10 -22.46 3.69
C MET A 335 -32.38 -22.10 4.44
N ARG A 336 -33.32 -21.46 3.75
CA ARG A 336 -34.67 -21.13 4.24
C ARG A 336 -35.70 -21.86 3.39
N PRO A 337 -36.34 -22.90 3.91
CA PRO A 337 -37.39 -23.60 3.20
C PRO A 337 -38.79 -23.00 3.42
N GLU A 338 -39.57 -22.86 2.35
CA GLU A 338 -40.98 -22.42 2.37
C GLU A 338 -41.88 -23.45 1.65
N PHE A 339 -42.57 -24.31 2.41
CA PHE A 339 -43.41 -25.38 1.86
C PHE A 339 -44.90 -25.03 1.91
N GLN A 340 -45.70 -25.43 0.90
CA GLN A 340 -47.15 -25.19 0.86
C GLN A 340 -47.96 -26.21 1.70
N GLY A 341 -47.32 -27.09 2.48
CA GLY A 341 -47.97 -28.21 3.22
C GLY A 341 -47.29 -28.62 4.54
N VAL A 342 -47.70 -29.77 5.11
CA VAL A 342 -47.25 -30.25 6.43
C VAL A 342 -45.75 -30.54 6.44
N HIS A 343 -45.04 -29.83 7.32
CA HIS A 343 -43.59 -29.87 7.48
C HIS A 343 -43.09 -31.27 7.79
N ASN A 344 -42.23 -31.82 6.93
CA ASN A 344 -41.42 -32.95 7.29
C ASN A 344 -39.99 -32.49 7.54
N ARG A 345 -39.68 -32.21 8.81
CA ARG A 345 -38.32 -31.85 9.26
C ARG A 345 -37.27 -32.84 8.74
N SER A 346 -37.63 -34.12 8.55
CA SER A 346 -36.73 -35.12 7.98
C SER A 346 -36.37 -34.85 6.51
N VAL A 347 -37.26 -34.24 5.72
CA VAL A 347 -37.00 -33.89 4.31
C VAL A 347 -36.01 -32.74 4.24
N ILE A 348 -36.16 -31.73 5.10
CA ILE A 348 -35.23 -30.61 5.21
C ILE A 348 -33.84 -31.13 5.63
N GLU A 349 -33.77 -31.95 6.68
CA GLU A 349 -32.51 -32.53 7.15
C GLU A 349 -31.85 -33.45 6.10
N GLN A 350 -32.64 -34.16 5.29
CA GLN A 350 -32.15 -34.94 4.16
C GLN A 350 -31.60 -34.05 3.05
N LEU A 351 -32.31 -33.00 2.65
CA LEU A 351 -31.85 -32.05 1.63
C LEU A 351 -30.56 -31.35 2.07
N THR A 352 -30.50 -30.88 3.31
CA THR A 352 -29.28 -30.30 3.90
C THR A 352 -28.10 -31.26 3.82
N ARG A 353 -28.31 -32.54 4.16
CA ARG A 353 -27.25 -33.55 4.10
C ARG A 353 -26.81 -33.84 2.66
N ILE A 354 -27.75 -33.97 1.74
CA ILE A 354 -27.49 -34.22 0.32
C ILE A 354 -26.69 -33.06 -0.28
N ILE A 355 -27.08 -31.82 0.00
CA ILE A 355 -26.38 -30.62 -0.46
C ILE A 355 -24.98 -30.56 0.14
N GLY A 356 -24.85 -30.77 1.46
CA GLY A 356 -23.55 -30.80 2.11
C GLY A 356 -22.62 -31.87 1.54
N GLN A 357 -23.13 -33.07 1.26
CA GLN A 357 -22.37 -34.16 0.65
C GLN A 357 -21.99 -33.87 -0.81
N ALA A 358 -22.90 -33.29 -1.59
CA ALA A 358 -22.65 -32.93 -2.98
C ALA A 358 -21.54 -31.86 -3.07
N LEU A 359 -21.63 -30.80 -2.27
CA LEU A 359 -20.61 -29.76 -2.21
C LEU A 359 -19.25 -30.33 -1.76
N GLN A 360 -19.23 -31.16 -0.70
CA GLN A 360 -18.01 -31.85 -0.27
C GLN A 360 -17.43 -32.77 -1.36
N SER A 361 -18.27 -33.49 -2.10
CA SER A 361 -17.82 -34.39 -3.17
C SER A 361 -17.19 -33.66 -4.35
N GLN A 362 -17.58 -32.41 -4.58
CA GLN A 362 -16.96 -31.51 -5.55
C GLN A 362 -15.75 -30.76 -4.99
N GLY A 363 -15.35 -31.03 -3.74
CA GLY A 363 -14.25 -30.38 -3.04
C GLY A 363 -14.56 -28.96 -2.55
N ILE A 364 -15.83 -28.57 -2.51
CA ILE A 364 -16.27 -27.26 -2.03
C ILE A 364 -16.45 -27.33 -0.50
N LEU A 365 -15.62 -26.59 0.22
CA LEU A 365 -15.63 -26.51 1.67
C LEU A 365 -16.69 -25.50 2.12
N VAL A 366 -17.83 -26.00 2.61
CA VAL A 366 -18.82 -25.19 3.33
C VAL A 366 -18.49 -25.24 4.81
N ARG A 367 -18.31 -24.08 5.45
CA ARG A 367 -18.01 -24.03 6.88
C ARG A 367 -19.17 -24.51 7.73
N ASP A 368 -20.36 -24.02 7.42
CA ASP A 368 -21.61 -24.39 8.07
C ASP A 368 -22.78 -24.32 7.08
N VAL A 369 -23.67 -25.32 7.16
CA VAL A 369 -24.99 -25.27 6.50
C VAL A 369 -26.04 -25.04 7.58
N THR A 370 -26.58 -23.82 7.64
CA THR A 370 -27.55 -23.43 8.68
C THR A 370 -28.95 -23.35 8.10
N ILE A 371 -29.92 -23.98 8.76
CA ILE A 371 -31.35 -23.82 8.45
C ILE A 371 -31.85 -22.61 9.26
N ILE A 372 -32.41 -21.59 8.60
CA ILE A 372 -32.98 -20.39 9.25
C ILE A 372 -34.49 -20.50 9.37
#